data_AF-A0A6C0HZ42-F1
#
_entry.id   AF-A0A6C0HZ42-F1
#
_cell.length_a   1.000
_cell.length_b   1.000
_cell.length_c   1.000
_cell.angle_alpha   90.00
_cell.angle_beta   90.00
_cell.angle_gamma   90.00
#
_symmetry.space_group_name_H-M   'P 1'
#
loop_
_entity.id
_entity.type
_entity.pdbx_description
1 polymer ?
#
loop_
_entity_poly.entity_id
_entity_poly.type
_entity_poly.pdbx_seq_one_letter_code
_entity_poly.pdbx_strand_id
1 'polypeptide(L)'
;MYISVNDIMSINNNENICICDRKSDKNILLIGSCRITPFLNYIANDNYFDSYNILAVMVHNTQMKKISETLIENEAIKKDIYKTTIFIHEFCRNSDYFNIPKDKEKNIYQIKPIFDIDISLPNYQDPCIFTKDIIFYRNSIEFDKYIKNEMIFDEFSKILQDLQHAEKTKYYNVILKSELPELLEFVKNNIDNNRMAHTINHPSNFLFIKMYELILQKWFHREIPESVFNFNKKYEYLSSDGYSTKLTYYDKECLNYNINEEYLNEQDSNTYILEQLSKKL
;
A
#
# COMPACT_ATOMS: atom_id res chain seq x y z
N MET A 1 10.32 17.43 4.70
CA MET A 1 10.41 17.35 3.23
C MET A 1 9.34 16.38 2.71
N TYR A 2 8.61 16.72 1.65
CA TYR A 2 7.67 15.79 1.01
C TYR A 2 8.26 15.27 -0.29
N ILE A 3 8.25 13.95 -0.47
CA ILE A 3 8.75 13.23 -1.63
C ILE A 3 7.60 12.43 -2.22
N SER A 4 7.24 12.74 -3.47
CA SER A 4 6.17 12.05 -4.19
C SER A 4 6.68 10.77 -4.87
N VAL A 5 5.73 9.92 -5.30
CA VAL A 5 6.04 8.74 -6.13
C VAL A 5 6.77 9.16 -7.42
N ASN A 6 6.36 10.26 -8.04
CA ASN A 6 6.95 10.77 -9.28
C ASN A 6 8.40 11.22 -9.07
N ASP A 7 8.73 11.78 -7.91
CA ASP A 7 10.11 12.15 -7.58
C ASP A 7 11.00 10.91 -7.51
N ILE A 8 10.54 9.85 -6.82
CA ILE A 8 11.28 8.59 -6.71
C ILE A 8 11.45 7.94 -8.10
N MET A 9 10.38 7.93 -8.91
CA MET A 9 10.43 7.41 -10.28
C MET A 9 11.42 8.18 -11.15
N SER A 10 11.44 9.51 -11.05
CA SER A 10 12.40 10.35 -11.78
C SER A 10 13.84 10.02 -11.38
N ILE A 11 14.11 9.83 -10.08
CA ILE A 11 15.42 9.45 -9.57
C ILE A 11 15.82 8.06 -10.10
N ASN A 12 14.93 7.07 -10.02
CA ASN A 12 15.19 5.72 -10.54
C ASN A 12 15.39 5.69 -12.07
N ASN A 13 14.66 6.51 -12.83
CA ASN A 13 14.84 6.63 -14.28
C ASN A 13 16.20 7.23 -14.66
N ASN A 14 16.78 8.05 -13.79
CA ASN A 14 18.12 8.63 -13.96
C ASN A 14 19.23 7.74 -13.38
N GLU A 15 18.98 6.44 -13.30
CA GLU A 15 19.93 5.43 -12.82
C GLU A 15 20.45 5.68 -11.39
N ASN A 16 19.61 6.24 -10.51
CA ASN A 16 19.96 6.52 -9.12
C ASN A 16 18.90 5.98 -8.15
N ILE A 17 19.29 5.73 -6.90
CA ILE A 17 18.41 5.23 -5.84
C ILE A 17 18.47 6.08 -4.57
N CYS A 18 19.42 7.01 -4.45
CA CYS A 18 19.55 7.87 -3.28
C CYS A 18 18.51 8.99 -3.35
N ILE A 19 17.61 9.01 -2.36
CA ILE A 19 16.52 9.98 -2.25
C ILE A 19 16.89 11.10 -1.29
N CYS A 20 17.52 10.75 -0.16
CA CYS A 20 18.03 11.71 0.81
C CYS A 20 19.51 11.41 1.06
N ASP A 21 20.39 12.23 0.47
CA ASP A 21 21.83 12.17 0.76
C ASP A 21 22.13 12.99 2.02
N ARG A 22 22.41 12.29 3.11
CA ARG A 22 22.80 12.86 4.40
C ARG A 22 24.31 12.72 4.66
N LYS A 23 25.08 12.32 3.65
CA LYS A 23 26.53 12.03 3.73
C LYS A 23 26.88 11.01 4.82
N SER A 24 25.97 10.07 5.08
CA SER A 24 26.19 8.97 6.02
C SER A 24 26.94 7.81 5.35
N ASP A 25 27.60 6.98 6.15
CA ASP A 25 28.13 5.68 5.73
C ASP A 25 27.08 4.56 5.82
N LYS A 26 25.93 4.83 6.45
CA LYS A 26 24.81 3.91 6.64
C LYS A 26 23.61 4.29 5.79
N ASN A 27 22.95 3.26 5.25
CA ASN A 27 21.78 3.44 4.40
C ASN A 27 20.53 2.78 4.99
N ILE A 28 19.38 3.40 4.74
CA ILE A 28 18.05 2.79 4.82
C ILE A 28 17.60 2.55 3.38
N LEU A 29 17.29 1.33 3.01
CA LEU A 29 16.82 0.98 1.68
C LEU A 29 15.35 0.58 1.71
N LEU A 30 14.52 1.26 0.90
CA LEU A 30 13.12 0.91 0.71
C LEU A 30 12.90 0.32 -0.69
N ILE A 31 12.30 -0.87 -0.79
CA ILE A 31 11.95 -1.49 -2.08
C ILE A 31 10.47 -1.87 -2.11
N GLY A 32 9.71 -1.34 -3.07
CA GLY A 32 8.31 -1.73 -3.24
C GLY A 32 7.55 -0.86 -4.24
N SER A 33 6.24 -0.94 -4.19
CA SER A 33 5.31 -0.15 -5.00
C SER A 33 5.13 1.28 -4.46
N CYS A 34 4.18 2.05 -5.01
CA CYS A 34 3.84 3.40 -4.52
C CYS A 34 3.50 3.47 -3.03
N ARG A 35 3.20 2.35 -2.39
CA ARG A 35 2.84 2.24 -0.97
C ARG A 35 4.06 2.27 -0.04
N ILE A 36 5.30 2.23 -0.55
CA ILE A 36 6.49 2.47 0.28
C ILE A 36 6.72 3.97 0.54
N THR A 37 6.14 4.84 -0.27
CA THR A 37 6.35 6.29 -0.22
C THR A 37 5.96 6.94 1.11
N PRO A 38 4.86 6.55 1.80
CA PRO A 38 4.57 7.05 3.14
C PRO A 38 5.69 6.78 4.15
N PHE A 39 6.22 5.55 4.19
CA PHE A 39 7.31 5.18 5.10
C PHE A 39 8.58 5.97 4.82
N LEU A 40 8.93 6.14 3.55
CA LEU A 40 10.06 6.97 3.15
C LEU A 40 9.90 8.41 3.67
N ASN A 41 8.70 8.99 3.53
CA ASN A 41 8.44 10.33 4.04
C ASN A 41 8.47 10.38 5.57
N TYR A 42 7.94 9.37 6.27
CA TYR A 42 8.03 9.33 7.73
C TYR A 42 9.49 9.29 8.20
N ILE A 43 10.32 8.44 7.60
CA ILE A 43 11.75 8.34 7.89
C ILE A 43 12.50 9.64 7.53
N ALA A 44 12.15 10.28 6.42
CA ALA A 44 12.75 11.55 6.00
C ALA A 44 12.36 12.74 6.91
N ASN A 45 11.31 12.61 7.72
CA ASN A 45 10.83 13.65 8.64
C ASN A 45 10.98 13.26 10.12
N ASP A 46 11.77 12.22 10.41
CA ASP A 46 12.08 11.78 11.75
C ASP A 46 13.59 11.90 12.00
N ASN A 47 13.96 12.82 12.88
CA ASN A 47 15.35 13.20 13.13
C ASN A 47 16.20 12.04 13.68
N TYR A 48 15.59 11.01 14.25
CA TYR A 48 16.31 9.81 14.67
C TYR A 48 17.04 9.14 13.51
N PHE A 49 16.49 9.23 12.30
CA PHE A 49 17.07 8.64 11.10
C PHE A 49 18.01 9.59 10.36
N ASP A 50 18.31 10.79 10.87
CA ASP A 50 19.20 11.75 10.21
C ASP A 50 20.64 11.25 10.04
N SER A 51 21.03 10.23 10.81
CA SER A 51 22.31 9.54 10.64
C SER A 51 22.34 8.54 9.48
N TYR A 52 21.31 8.47 8.65
CA TYR A 52 21.22 7.53 7.52
C TYR A 52 20.92 8.27 6.22
N ASN A 53 21.54 7.82 5.12
CA ASN A 53 21.01 8.13 3.80
C ASN A 53 19.72 7.30 3.57
N ILE A 54 18.80 7.84 2.79
CA ILE A 54 17.56 7.15 2.44
C ILE A 54 17.62 6.80 0.96
N LEU A 55 17.54 5.51 0.67
CA LEU A 55 17.53 4.93 -0.67
C LEU A 55 16.14 4.35 -0.97
N ALA A 56 15.68 4.45 -2.22
CA ALA A 56 14.43 3.81 -2.63
C ALA A 56 14.47 3.29 -4.06
N VAL A 57 13.83 2.12 -4.25
CA VAL A 57 13.65 1.49 -5.56
C VAL A 57 12.18 1.12 -5.74
N MET A 58 11.58 1.66 -6.79
CA MET A 58 10.16 1.49 -7.10
C MET A 58 9.90 0.31 -8.05
N VAL A 59 9.04 -0.62 -7.65
CA VAL A 59 8.72 -1.86 -8.39
C VAL A 59 7.21 -2.12 -8.46
N HIS A 60 6.45 -1.21 -9.10
CA HIS A 60 4.98 -1.29 -9.14
C HIS A 60 4.39 -1.73 -10.49
N ASN A 61 5.18 -1.75 -11.57
CA ASN A 61 4.75 -2.21 -12.89
C ASN A 61 5.91 -2.87 -13.65
N THR A 62 5.64 -3.49 -14.80
CA THR A 62 6.64 -4.20 -15.60
C THR A 62 7.80 -3.30 -16.05
N GLN A 63 7.54 -2.04 -16.40
CA GLN A 63 8.58 -1.10 -16.81
C GLN A 63 9.50 -0.76 -15.64
N MET A 64 8.93 -0.41 -14.49
CA MET A 64 9.68 -0.10 -13.28
C MET A 64 10.44 -1.30 -12.72
N LYS A 65 9.89 -2.52 -12.87
CA LYS A 65 10.62 -3.76 -12.57
C LYS A 65 11.90 -3.85 -13.40
N LYS A 66 11.82 -3.65 -14.72
CA LYS A 66 13.00 -3.68 -15.62
C LYS A 66 14.03 -2.61 -15.27
N ILE A 67 13.59 -1.38 -15.02
CA ILE A 67 14.48 -0.27 -14.64
C ILE A 67 15.20 -0.61 -13.33
N SER A 68 14.45 -1.13 -12.36
CA SER A 68 15.02 -1.57 -11.08
C SER A 68 16.02 -2.71 -11.26
N GLU A 69 15.78 -3.64 -12.18
CA GLU A 69 16.70 -4.75 -12.49
C GLU A 69 18.02 -4.24 -13.06
N THR A 70 17.96 -3.20 -13.90
CA THR A 70 19.18 -2.53 -14.38
C THR A 70 19.90 -1.76 -13.27
N LEU A 71 19.16 -1.05 -12.40
CA LEU A 71 19.72 -0.30 -11.27
C LEU A 71 20.54 -1.20 -10.34
N ILE A 72 19.99 -2.34 -9.93
CA ILE A 72 20.65 -3.24 -8.98
C ILE A 72 21.79 -4.05 -9.60
N GLU A 73 21.87 -4.14 -10.94
CA GLU A 73 23.01 -4.71 -11.64
C GLU A 73 24.21 -3.74 -11.69
N ASN A 74 23.99 -2.44 -11.47
CA ASN A 74 25.04 -1.42 -11.40
C ASN A 74 25.94 -1.59 -10.15
N GLU A 75 27.26 -1.68 -10.37
CA GLU A 75 28.24 -1.91 -9.29
C GLU A 75 28.31 -0.80 -8.23
N ALA A 76 28.02 0.45 -8.58
CA ALA A 76 27.97 1.54 -7.60
C ALA A 76 26.75 1.37 -6.69
N ILE A 77 25.59 1.07 -7.27
CA ILE A 77 24.34 0.84 -6.53
C ILE A 77 24.46 -0.41 -5.63
N LYS A 78 25.08 -1.49 -6.11
CA LYS A 78 25.35 -2.68 -5.27
C LYS A 78 26.16 -2.33 -4.03
N LYS A 79 27.14 -1.43 -4.12
CA LYS A 79 27.91 -0.96 -2.96
C LYS A 79 27.04 -0.19 -1.97
N ASP A 80 26.12 0.62 -2.44
CA ASP A 80 25.18 1.34 -1.57
C ASP A 80 24.18 0.37 -0.91
N ILE A 81 23.69 -0.63 -1.64
CA ILE A 81 22.87 -1.71 -1.08
C ILE A 81 23.66 -2.47 -0.01
N TYR A 82 24.93 -2.80 -0.26
CA TYR A 82 25.78 -3.51 0.70
C TYR A 82 25.98 -2.73 2.02
N LYS A 83 25.99 -1.39 1.98
CA LYS A 83 26.06 -0.50 3.15
C LYS A 83 24.72 -0.31 3.87
N THR A 84 23.65 -0.93 3.39
CA THR A 84 22.33 -0.84 4.03
C THR A 84 22.34 -1.49 5.40
N THR A 85 21.89 -0.74 6.40
CA THR A 85 21.67 -1.21 7.77
C THR A 85 20.22 -1.66 7.95
N ILE A 86 19.27 -0.85 7.46
CA ILE A 86 17.84 -1.08 7.61
C ILE A 86 17.25 -1.29 6.22
N PHE A 87 16.66 -2.46 6.00
CA PHE A 87 15.96 -2.81 4.77
C PHE A 87 14.47 -2.89 5.03
N ILE A 88 13.68 -2.15 4.24
CA ILE A 88 12.22 -2.12 4.33
C ILE A 88 11.68 -2.51 2.96
N HIS A 89 10.86 -3.55 2.89
CA HIS A 89 10.37 -4.03 1.59
C HIS A 89 8.95 -4.58 1.64
N GLU A 90 8.18 -4.44 0.56
CA GLU A 90 6.82 -4.99 0.48
C GLU A 90 6.81 -6.44 0.00
N PHE A 91 6.11 -7.36 0.68
CA PHE A 91 5.88 -8.75 0.26
C PHE A 91 5.34 -8.88 -1.17
N CYS A 92 6.20 -9.11 -2.17
CA CYS A 92 5.79 -9.17 -3.58
C CYS A 92 6.03 -10.56 -4.17
N ARG A 93 5.04 -11.47 -4.05
CA ARG A 93 5.16 -12.87 -4.53
C ARG A 93 5.60 -13.02 -6.00
N ASN A 94 5.35 -12.01 -6.84
CA ASN A 94 5.63 -12.03 -8.29
C ASN A 94 6.81 -11.12 -8.71
N SER A 95 7.54 -10.54 -7.76
CA SER A 95 8.68 -9.67 -8.04
C SER A 95 9.98 -10.45 -7.86
N ASP A 96 10.26 -11.36 -8.80
CA ASP A 96 11.29 -12.39 -8.65
C ASP A 96 12.59 -11.89 -8.01
N TYR A 97 13.18 -10.86 -8.63
CA TYR A 97 14.46 -10.31 -8.23
C TYR A 97 14.41 -9.52 -6.90
N PHE A 98 13.26 -8.97 -6.54
CA PHE A 98 13.15 -7.97 -5.45
C PHE A 98 12.59 -8.52 -4.16
N ASN A 99 11.79 -9.59 -4.24
CA ASN A 99 11.13 -10.14 -3.06
C ASN A 99 10.68 -11.60 -3.21
N ILE A 100 11.64 -12.46 -3.51
CA ILE A 100 11.50 -13.90 -3.37
C ILE A 100 12.07 -14.34 -2.01
N PRO A 101 11.59 -15.47 -1.44
CA PRO A 101 12.22 -16.13 -0.30
C PRO A 101 13.76 -16.10 -0.30
N LYS A 102 14.37 -15.88 0.87
CA LYS A 102 15.82 -15.70 1.06
C LYS A 102 16.65 -16.85 0.46
N ASP A 103 16.07 -18.04 0.39
CA ASP A 103 16.63 -19.29 -0.11
C ASP A 103 16.71 -19.42 -1.64
N LYS A 104 16.28 -18.42 -2.43
CA LYS A 104 16.38 -18.46 -3.90
C LYS A 104 17.54 -17.64 -4.45
N GLU A 105 18.09 -18.12 -5.58
CA GLU A 105 19.30 -17.60 -6.23
C GLU A 105 19.17 -16.24 -6.92
N LYS A 106 17.95 -15.72 -7.15
CA LYS A 106 17.74 -14.41 -7.81
C LYS A 106 16.97 -13.49 -6.88
N ASN A 107 17.64 -12.90 -5.91
CA ASN A 107 17.04 -11.91 -5.02
C ASN A 107 18.07 -10.86 -4.52
N ILE A 108 17.56 -9.76 -3.95
CA ILE A 108 18.36 -8.71 -3.28
C ILE A 108 19.32 -9.26 -2.21
N TYR A 109 19.00 -10.40 -1.60
CA TYR A 109 19.83 -11.05 -0.59
C TYR A 109 21.10 -11.69 -1.17
N GLN A 110 21.22 -11.86 -2.49
CA GLN A 110 22.50 -12.22 -3.12
C GLN A 110 23.50 -11.07 -3.11
N ILE A 111 23.04 -9.81 -3.05
CA ILE A 111 23.90 -8.62 -2.94
C ILE A 111 24.34 -8.43 -1.49
N LYS A 112 23.40 -8.55 -0.54
CA LYS A 112 23.68 -8.53 0.90
C LYS A 112 22.83 -9.61 1.61
N PRO A 113 23.44 -10.73 2.05
CA PRO A 113 22.69 -11.87 2.60
C PRO A 113 21.92 -11.58 3.89
N ILE A 114 22.43 -10.66 4.71
CA ILE A 114 21.88 -10.34 6.03
C ILE A 114 21.91 -8.83 6.21
N PHE A 115 20.77 -8.25 6.59
CA PHE A 115 20.62 -6.86 7.03
C PHE A 115 20.51 -6.83 8.56
N ASP A 116 20.95 -5.75 9.20
CA ASP A 116 20.89 -5.60 10.66
C ASP A 116 19.43 -5.51 11.11
N ILE A 117 18.63 -4.76 10.35
CA ILE A 117 17.17 -4.71 10.47
C ILE A 117 16.58 -4.98 9.09
N ASP A 118 15.72 -5.98 9.03
CA ASP A 118 14.94 -6.37 7.86
C ASP A 118 13.46 -6.24 8.25
N ILE A 119 12.69 -5.51 7.45
CA ILE A 119 11.28 -5.18 7.71
C ILE A 119 10.48 -5.50 6.45
N SER A 120 9.84 -6.66 6.46
CA SER A 120 8.88 -7.06 5.44
C SER A 120 7.51 -6.47 5.75
N LEU A 121 7.03 -5.60 4.88
CA LEU A 121 5.71 -4.98 4.91
C LEU A 121 4.70 -5.82 4.12
N PRO A 122 3.42 -5.84 4.51
CA PRO A 122 2.36 -6.41 3.69
C PRO A 122 2.22 -5.65 2.35
N ASN A 123 2.05 -6.39 1.26
CA ASN A 123 1.73 -5.79 -0.05
C ASN A 123 0.22 -5.68 -0.20
N TYR A 124 -0.27 -4.45 -0.09
CA TYR A 124 -1.70 -4.15 -0.11
C TYR A 124 -2.27 -4.03 -1.52
N GLN A 125 -2.18 -5.12 -2.27
CA GLN A 125 -3.16 -5.40 -3.31
C GLN A 125 -4.44 -5.81 -2.59
N ASP A 126 -5.54 -5.11 -2.87
CA ASP A 126 -6.90 -5.43 -2.39
C ASP A 126 -7.11 -5.28 -0.86
N PRO A 127 -6.78 -4.12 -0.23
CA PRO A 127 -6.88 -3.96 1.22
C PRO A 127 -8.33 -3.84 1.72
N CYS A 128 -9.20 -3.24 0.92
CA CYS A 128 -10.64 -3.14 1.11
C CYS A 128 -11.25 -2.90 -0.27
N ILE A 129 -12.26 -3.69 -0.65
CA ILE A 129 -13.02 -3.44 -1.87
C ILE A 129 -14.27 -2.65 -1.50
N PHE A 130 -14.44 -1.45 -2.08
CA PHE A 130 -15.68 -0.69 -1.97
C PHE A 130 -16.62 -1.01 -3.13
N THR A 131 -17.91 -0.73 -2.97
CA THR A 131 -18.96 -0.96 -3.96
C THR A 131 -18.61 -0.36 -5.32
N LYS A 132 -18.01 0.84 -5.34
CA LYS A 132 -17.55 1.47 -6.59
C LYS A 132 -16.32 0.80 -7.20
N ASP A 133 -15.40 0.24 -6.40
CA ASP A 133 -14.29 -0.56 -6.93
C ASP A 133 -14.85 -1.80 -7.65
N ILE A 134 -15.84 -2.47 -7.04
CA ILE A 134 -16.51 -3.63 -7.63
C ILE A 134 -17.06 -3.32 -9.02
N ILE A 135 -17.78 -2.20 -9.15
CA ILE A 135 -18.37 -1.77 -10.42
C ILE A 135 -17.29 -1.43 -11.45
N PHE A 136 -16.19 -0.81 -11.02
CA PHE A 136 -15.09 -0.42 -11.90
C PHE A 136 -14.29 -1.62 -12.42
N TYR A 137 -14.08 -2.64 -11.57
CA TYR A 137 -13.35 -3.87 -11.89
C TYR A 137 -14.24 -5.02 -12.38
N ARG A 138 -15.49 -4.74 -12.75
CA ARG A 138 -16.49 -5.72 -13.23
C ARG A 138 -16.03 -6.57 -14.43
N ASN A 139 -15.06 -6.09 -15.20
CA ASN A 139 -14.54 -6.79 -16.37
C ASN A 139 -13.40 -7.77 -16.03
N SER A 140 -12.82 -7.72 -14.82
CA SER A 140 -11.68 -8.55 -14.40
C SER A 140 -12.03 -9.65 -13.40
N ILE A 141 -13.12 -9.47 -12.66
CA ILE A 141 -13.73 -10.51 -11.84
C ILE A 141 -14.85 -11.10 -12.71
N GLU A 142 -15.20 -12.39 -12.55
CA GLU A 142 -16.33 -13.05 -13.23
C GLU A 142 -17.71 -12.45 -12.85
N PHE A 143 -17.85 -11.12 -12.86
CA PHE A 143 -19.04 -10.35 -12.54
C PHE A 143 -20.14 -10.49 -13.60
N ASP A 144 -19.78 -10.85 -14.83
CA ASP A 144 -20.72 -11.18 -15.90
C ASP A 144 -21.63 -12.37 -15.53
N LYS A 145 -21.23 -13.22 -14.55
CA LYS A 145 -22.09 -14.30 -14.04
C LYS A 145 -23.16 -13.80 -13.06
N TYR A 146 -22.87 -12.72 -12.35
CA TYR A 146 -23.72 -12.20 -11.29
C TYR A 146 -24.68 -11.15 -11.82
N ILE A 147 -24.23 -10.23 -12.67
CA ILE A 147 -25.07 -9.14 -13.19
C ILE A 147 -25.84 -9.59 -14.43
N LYS A 148 -27.02 -10.18 -14.21
CA LYS A 148 -28.07 -10.24 -15.23
C LYS A 148 -28.77 -8.90 -15.30
N ASN A 149 -29.25 -8.52 -16.48
CA ASN A 149 -30.21 -7.42 -16.61
C ASN A 149 -31.37 -7.71 -15.66
N GLU A 150 -31.65 -6.76 -14.74
CA GLU A 150 -32.64 -6.87 -13.65
C GLU A 150 -32.24 -7.75 -12.45
N MET A 151 -31.11 -7.42 -11.79
CA MET A 151 -30.81 -7.97 -10.47
C MET A 151 -31.68 -7.31 -9.38
N ILE A 152 -32.31 -8.12 -8.54
CA ILE A 152 -33.10 -7.64 -7.39
C ILE A 152 -32.15 -7.21 -6.26
N PHE A 153 -32.47 -6.12 -5.56
CA PHE A 153 -31.65 -5.49 -4.52
C PHE A 153 -31.08 -6.48 -3.47
N ASP A 154 -31.88 -7.45 -3.03
CA ASP A 154 -31.47 -8.46 -2.05
C ASP A 154 -30.37 -9.38 -2.58
N GLU A 155 -30.38 -9.68 -3.89
CA GLU A 155 -29.37 -10.51 -4.53
C GLU A 155 -28.04 -9.76 -4.64
N PHE A 156 -28.07 -8.46 -4.97
CA PHE A 156 -26.87 -7.62 -5.02
C PHE A 156 -26.25 -7.46 -3.63
N SER A 157 -27.08 -7.21 -2.61
CA SER A 157 -26.64 -7.07 -1.22
C SER A 157 -25.94 -8.34 -0.72
N LYS A 158 -26.47 -9.52 -1.06
CA LYS A 158 -25.83 -10.80 -0.72
C LYS A 158 -24.48 -11.00 -1.41
N ILE A 159 -24.35 -10.63 -2.68
CA ILE A 159 -23.07 -10.68 -3.41
C ILE A 159 -22.02 -9.79 -2.74
N LEU A 160 -22.41 -8.58 -2.32
CA LEU A 160 -21.51 -7.66 -1.62
C LEU A 160 -21.02 -8.24 -0.30
N GLN A 161 -21.90 -8.89 0.48
CA GLN A 161 -21.53 -9.55 1.74
C GLN A 161 -20.58 -10.74 1.53
N ASP A 162 -20.85 -11.61 0.55
CA ASP A 162 -20.00 -12.76 0.25
C ASP A 162 -18.60 -12.32 -0.21
N LEU A 163 -18.53 -11.28 -1.05
CA LEU A 163 -17.27 -10.67 -1.47
C LEU A 163 -16.52 -10.06 -0.29
N GLN A 164 -17.22 -9.34 0.59
CA GLN A 164 -16.60 -8.75 1.78
C GLN A 164 -15.86 -9.80 2.62
N HIS A 165 -16.47 -10.96 2.86
CA HIS A 165 -15.86 -12.01 3.66
C HIS A 165 -14.60 -12.60 3.00
N ALA A 166 -14.68 -12.88 1.69
CA ALA A 166 -13.56 -13.42 0.93
C ALA A 166 -12.37 -12.43 0.89
N GLU A 167 -12.65 -11.14 0.68
CA GLU A 167 -11.63 -10.10 0.59
C GLU A 167 -11.00 -9.77 1.95
N LYS A 168 -11.79 -9.69 3.03
CA LYS A 168 -11.25 -9.57 4.39
C LYS A 168 -10.30 -10.71 4.72
N THR A 169 -10.64 -11.93 4.32
CA THR A 169 -9.78 -13.11 4.53
C THR A 169 -8.47 -13.00 3.75
N LYS A 170 -8.51 -12.60 2.47
CA LYS A 170 -7.29 -12.34 1.68
C LYS A 170 -6.43 -11.28 2.33
N TYR A 171 -7.05 -10.20 2.80
CA TYR A 171 -6.37 -9.10 3.46
C TYR A 171 -5.64 -9.52 4.73
N TYR A 172 -6.30 -10.30 5.60
CA TYR A 172 -5.68 -10.88 6.80
C TYR A 172 -4.49 -11.78 6.44
N ASN A 173 -4.62 -12.60 5.40
CA ASN A 173 -3.56 -13.49 4.95
C ASN A 173 -2.34 -12.73 4.40
N VAL A 174 -2.52 -11.52 3.85
CA VAL A 174 -1.42 -10.66 3.41
C VAL A 174 -0.66 -10.09 4.62
N ILE A 175 -1.37 -9.63 5.65
CA ILE A 175 -0.76 -9.12 6.89
C ILE A 175 0.10 -10.21 7.55
N LEU A 176 -0.42 -11.44 7.61
CA LEU A 176 0.28 -12.58 8.22
C LEU A 176 1.56 -13.02 7.47
N LYS A 177 1.79 -12.53 6.24
CA LYS A 177 3.03 -12.77 5.49
C LYS A 177 4.09 -11.69 5.71
N SER A 178 3.75 -10.64 6.46
CA SER A 178 4.65 -9.56 6.82
C SER A 178 5.30 -9.81 8.18
N GLU A 179 6.22 -8.94 8.57
CA GLU A 179 6.80 -8.92 9.92
C GLU A 179 6.00 -8.09 10.92
N LEU A 180 4.76 -7.72 10.55
CA LEU A 180 3.83 -6.97 11.39
C LEU A 180 2.52 -7.76 11.67
N PRO A 181 2.58 -8.99 12.23
CA PRO A 181 1.37 -9.77 12.52
C PRO A 181 0.44 -9.07 13.53
N GLU A 182 0.95 -8.21 14.40
CA GLU A 182 0.18 -7.42 15.37
C GLU A 182 -0.80 -6.44 14.71
N LEU A 183 -0.54 -6.08 13.45
CA LEU A 183 -1.43 -5.24 12.66
C LEU A 183 -2.78 -5.90 12.40
N LEU A 184 -2.84 -7.24 12.40
CA LEU A 184 -4.07 -7.99 12.14
C LEU A 184 -5.16 -7.63 13.16
N GLU A 185 -4.80 -7.55 14.43
CA GLU A 185 -5.74 -7.23 15.50
C GLU A 185 -6.26 -5.81 15.38
N PHE A 186 -5.36 -4.86 15.08
CA PHE A 186 -5.76 -3.49 14.79
C PHE A 186 -6.75 -3.42 13.63
N VAL A 187 -6.47 -4.11 12.53
CA VAL A 187 -7.37 -4.13 11.37
C VAL A 187 -8.73 -4.72 11.73
N LYS A 188 -8.78 -5.88 12.40
CA LYS A 188 -10.04 -6.52 12.80
C LYS A 188 -10.93 -5.58 13.62
N ASN A 189 -10.32 -4.82 14.53
CA ASN A 189 -11.04 -3.92 15.42
C ASN A 189 -11.49 -2.61 14.75
N ASN A 190 -10.94 -2.28 13.58
CA ASN A 190 -11.16 -0.98 12.94
C ASN A 190 -11.75 -1.05 11.53
N ILE A 191 -11.70 -2.19 10.83
CA ILE A 191 -12.08 -2.30 9.42
C ILE A 191 -13.55 -1.96 9.16
N ASP A 192 -14.45 -2.24 10.11
CA ASP A 192 -15.87 -1.89 9.97
C ASP A 192 -16.11 -0.42 10.33
N ASN A 193 -15.37 0.13 11.30
CA ASN A 193 -15.65 1.46 11.83
C ASN A 193 -14.80 2.58 11.20
N ASN A 194 -13.80 2.25 10.39
CA ASN A 194 -12.87 3.22 9.82
C ASN A 194 -12.57 2.92 8.36
N ARG A 195 -12.33 3.97 7.59
CA ARG A 195 -11.86 3.84 6.22
C ARG A 195 -10.40 3.41 6.19
N MET A 196 -10.15 2.11 6.11
CA MET A 196 -8.79 1.55 6.10
C MET A 196 -8.04 1.75 4.78
N ALA A 197 -8.76 2.01 3.68
CA ALA A 197 -8.18 2.25 2.35
C ALA A 197 -8.92 3.35 1.58
N HIS A 198 -8.22 4.07 0.70
CA HIS A 198 -8.79 5.03 -0.22
C HIS A 198 -9.31 4.37 -1.50
N THR A 199 -8.72 3.26 -1.94
CA THR A 199 -9.15 2.43 -3.08
C THR A 199 -8.88 0.95 -2.80
N ILE A 200 -9.27 0.09 -3.73
CA ILE A 200 -8.89 -1.33 -3.78
C ILE A 200 -7.37 -1.59 -3.70
N ASN A 201 -6.50 -0.59 -3.77
CA ASN A 201 -5.07 -0.85 -3.78
C ASN A 201 -4.27 0.28 -3.13
N HIS A 202 -4.92 1.19 -2.42
CA HIS A 202 -4.25 2.30 -1.73
C HIS A 202 -4.74 2.38 -0.29
N PRO A 203 -3.93 1.91 0.69
CA PRO A 203 -4.20 2.07 2.11
C PRO A 203 -4.38 3.53 2.52
N SER A 204 -5.09 3.74 3.63
CA SER A 204 -5.24 5.07 4.23
C SER A 204 -4.03 5.48 5.07
N ASN A 205 -3.88 6.79 5.30
CA ASN A 205 -2.92 7.33 6.27
C ASN A 205 -3.10 6.74 7.68
N PHE A 206 -4.34 6.41 8.07
CA PHE A 206 -4.65 5.79 9.36
C PHE A 206 -3.98 4.41 9.50
N LEU A 207 -3.95 3.65 8.42
CA LEU A 207 -3.27 2.37 8.38
C LEU A 207 -1.74 2.53 8.28
N PHE A 208 -1.26 3.46 7.44
CA PHE A 208 0.18 3.73 7.32
C PHE A 208 0.82 4.18 8.62
N ILE A 209 0.16 5.10 9.35
CA ILE A 209 0.69 5.58 10.61
C ILE A 209 0.70 4.47 11.66
N LYS A 210 -0.30 3.57 11.67
CA LYS A 210 -0.30 2.43 12.60
C LYS A 210 0.83 1.44 12.30
N MET A 211 1.08 1.14 11.03
CA MET A 211 2.23 0.30 10.66
C MET A 211 3.54 0.92 11.11
N TYR A 212 3.69 2.23 10.91
CA TYR A 212 4.90 2.93 11.34
C TYR A 212 5.06 2.93 12.86
N GLU A 213 3.97 3.07 13.61
CA GLU A 213 3.96 2.91 15.07
C GLU A 213 4.51 1.53 15.48
N LEU A 214 4.00 0.46 14.88
CA LEU A 214 4.45 -0.91 15.16
C LEU A 214 5.92 -1.10 14.79
N ILE A 215 6.38 -0.50 13.69
CA ILE A 215 7.79 -0.53 13.29
C ILE A 215 8.67 0.15 14.35
N LEU A 216 8.29 1.35 14.76
CA LEU A 216 9.03 2.10 15.78
C LEU A 216 9.07 1.37 17.12
N GLN A 217 7.96 0.76 17.54
CA GLN A 217 7.91 0.01 18.80
C GLN A 217 8.77 -1.26 18.75
N LYS A 218 8.68 -2.02 17.65
CA LYS A 218 9.31 -3.35 17.54
C LYS A 218 10.82 -3.29 17.35
N TRP A 219 11.31 -2.42 16.46
CA TRP A 219 12.73 -2.39 16.10
C TRP A 219 13.51 -1.22 16.72
N PHE A 220 12.81 -0.18 17.17
CA PHE A 220 13.45 1.06 17.65
C PHE A 220 13.03 1.45 19.07
N HIS A 221 12.11 0.70 19.70
CA HIS A 221 11.59 0.91 21.05
C HIS A 221 11.15 2.34 21.34
N ARG A 222 10.40 2.94 20.42
CA ARG A 222 9.99 4.34 20.52
C ARG A 222 8.60 4.61 19.97
N GLU A 223 8.09 5.78 20.31
CA GLU A 223 6.84 6.32 19.80
C GLU A 223 7.06 7.14 18.52
N ILE A 224 5.97 7.36 17.78
CA ILE A 224 5.97 8.23 16.61
C ILE A 224 6.26 9.67 17.06
N PRO A 225 7.27 10.34 16.47
CA PRO A 225 7.56 11.73 16.82
C PRO A 225 6.48 12.67 16.29
N GLU A 226 6.31 13.81 16.96
CA GLU A 226 5.31 14.83 16.57
C GLU A 226 5.51 15.32 15.13
N SER A 227 6.75 15.41 14.65
CA SER A 227 7.08 15.80 13.27
C SER A 227 6.41 14.89 12.24
N VAL A 228 6.40 13.57 12.49
CA VAL A 228 5.77 12.58 11.61
C VAL A 228 4.25 12.66 11.70
N PHE A 229 3.67 12.86 12.89
CA PHE A 229 2.22 13.06 13.02
C PHE A 229 1.75 14.32 12.28
N ASN A 230 2.46 15.43 12.46
CA ASN A 230 2.13 16.70 11.79
C ASN A 230 2.29 16.57 10.27
N PHE A 231 3.29 15.82 9.82
CA PHE A 231 3.44 15.49 8.40
C PHE A 231 2.24 14.67 7.89
N ASN A 232 1.89 13.58 8.56
CA ASN A 232 0.81 12.68 8.18
C ASN A 232 -0.57 13.36 8.14
N LYS A 233 -0.80 14.35 9.00
CA LYS A 233 -2.01 15.18 8.99
C LYS A 233 -2.06 16.16 7.82
N LYS A 234 -0.89 16.68 7.42
CA LYS A 234 -0.78 17.67 6.36
C LYS A 234 -0.81 17.06 4.96
N TYR A 235 -0.27 15.86 4.82
CA TYR A 235 -0.14 15.16 3.55
C TYR A 235 -0.94 13.87 3.58
N GLU A 236 -2.11 13.87 2.94
CA GLU A 236 -2.83 12.65 2.67
C GLU A 236 -2.18 11.94 1.48
N TYR A 237 -1.51 10.83 1.75
CA TYR A 237 -0.78 10.12 0.73
C TYR A 237 -1.81 9.48 -0.20
N LEU A 238 -1.87 9.98 -1.44
CA LEU A 238 -2.69 9.49 -2.58
C LEU A 238 -4.11 10.10 -2.73
N SER A 239 -4.55 11.03 -1.87
CA SER A 239 -5.84 11.72 -2.08
C SER A 239 -5.75 12.96 -2.98
N SER A 240 -4.54 13.49 -3.21
CA SER A 240 -4.30 14.74 -3.93
C SER A 240 -4.82 14.76 -5.37
N ASP A 241 -5.11 13.58 -5.93
CA ASP A 241 -5.42 13.41 -7.34
C ASP A 241 -6.90 13.02 -7.57
N GLY A 242 -7.74 13.03 -6.53
CA GLY A 242 -9.18 12.73 -6.65
C GLY A 242 -9.52 11.25 -6.90
N TYR A 243 -8.54 10.35 -6.78
CA TYR A 243 -8.71 8.90 -7.00
C TYR A 243 -9.23 8.14 -5.78
N SER A 244 -9.81 8.81 -4.78
CA SER A 244 -10.46 8.10 -3.70
C SER A 244 -11.76 7.47 -4.19
N THR A 245 -11.95 6.18 -3.95
CA THR A 245 -13.20 5.48 -4.29
C THR A 245 -14.33 6.13 -3.50
N LYS A 246 -15.31 6.68 -4.21
CA LYS A 246 -16.47 7.30 -3.58
C LYS A 246 -17.24 6.22 -2.83
N LEU A 247 -17.51 6.48 -1.57
CA LEU A 247 -18.32 5.62 -0.72
C LEU A 247 -19.80 5.83 -1.05
N THR A 248 -20.56 4.77 -0.94
CA THR A 248 -21.98 4.70 -1.28
C THR A 248 -22.77 4.22 -0.07
N TYR A 249 -24.09 4.35 -0.14
CA TYR A 249 -24.96 3.83 0.93
C TYR A 249 -24.83 2.31 1.12
N TYR A 250 -24.51 1.57 0.06
CA TYR A 250 -24.22 0.13 0.10
C TYR A 250 -22.94 -0.21 0.86
N ASP A 251 -21.94 0.67 0.85
CA ASP A 251 -20.74 0.49 1.67
C ASP A 251 -21.09 0.56 3.17
N LYS A 252 -22.10 1.36 3.53
CA LYS A 252 -22.61 1.42 4.89
C LYS A 252 -23.51 0.23 5.24
N GLU A 253 -24.50 -0.09 4.40
CA GLU A 253 -25.50 -1.13 4.71
C GLU A 253 -24.99 -2.56 4.53
N CYS A 254 -24.21 -2.82 3.47
CA CYS A 254 -23.78 -4.17 3.11
C CYS A 254 -22.36 -4.46 3.60
N LEU A 255 -21.50 -3.44 3.65
CA LEU A 255 -20.11 -3.58 4.08
C LEU A 255 -19.84 -3.02 5.49
N ASN A 256 -20.88 -2.55 6.19
CA ASN A 256 -20.83 -2.04 7.57
C ASN A 256 -19.81 -0.92 7.80
N TYR A 257 -19.45 -0.14 6.78
CA TYR A 257 -18.53 0.97 6.98
C TYR A 257 -19.21 2.14 7.70
N ASN A 258 -18.56 2.66 8.74
CA ASN A 258 -19.02 3.86 9.44
C ASN A 258 -18.74 5.13 8.61
N ILE A 259 -19.61 5.37 7.63
CA ILE A 259 -19.55 6.50 6.71
C ILE A 259 -20.45 7.60 7.25
N ASN A 260 -19.92 8.82 7.32
CA ASN A 260 -20.73 9.98 7.69
C ASN A 260 -21.80 10.22 6.60
N GLU A 261 -23.06 10.22 7.03
CA GLU A 261 -24.24 10.26 6.16
C GLU A 261 -24.32 11.50 5.28
N GLU A 262 -23.68 12.61 5.68
CA GLU A 262 -23.62 13.85 4.90
C GLU A 262 -22.91 13.70 3.54
N TYR A 263 -22.14 12.63 3.37
CA TYR A 263 -21.46 12.28 2.11
C TYR A 263 -22.25 11.29 1.25
N LEU A 264 -23.42 10.84 1.70
CA LEU A 264 -24.23 9.82 1.04
C LEU A 264 -25.46 10.45 0.39
N ASN A 265 -25.58 10.31 -0.93
CA ASN A 265 -26.83 10.56 -1.65
C ASN A 265 -27.33 9.23 -2.20
N GLU A 266 -28.43 8.74 -1.63
CA GLU A 266 -29.06 7.46 -1.98
C GLU A 266 -29.57 7.44 -3.42
N GLN A 267 -30.16 8.54 -3.87
CA GLN A 267 -30.65 8.68 -5.24
C GLN A 267 -29.50 8.71 -6.24
N ASP A 268 -28.41 9.44 -5.94
CA ASP A 268 -27.21 9.43 -6.79
C ASP A 268 -26.49 8.07 -6.75
N SER A 269 -26.52 7.36 -5.62
CA SER A 269 -25.91 6.03 -5.49
C SER A 269 -26.65 5.02 -6.36
N ASN A 270 -27.97 5.03 -6.32
CA ASN A 270 -28.82 4.15 -7.12
C ASN A 270 -28.79 4.51 -8.61
N THR A 271 -28.90 5.79 -8.95
CA THR A 271 -28.77 6.27 -10.33
C THR A 271 -27.39 5.97 -10.90
N TYR A 272 -26.31 6.19 -10.14
CA TYR A 272 -24.95 5.86 -10.58
C TYR A 272 -24.79 4.36 -10.83
N ILE A 273 -25.24 3.51 -9.90
CA ILE A 273 -25.19 2.06 -10.08
C ILE A 273 -25.96 1.67 -11.34
N LEU A 274 -27.22 2.09 -11.48
CA LEU A 274 -28.05 1.79 -12.65
C LEU A 274 -27.48 2.35 -13.96
N GLU A 275 -26.87 3.54 -13.96
CA GLU A 275 -26.19 4.12 -15.12
C GLU A 275 -24.91 3.35 -15.51
N GLN A 276 -24.10 2.93 -14.53
CA GLN A 276 -22.91 2.14 -14.81
C GLN A 276 -23.29 0.74 -15.28
N LEU A 277 -24.31 0.13 -14.69
CA LEU A 277 -24.85 -1.17 -15.08
C LEU A 277 -25.49 -1.13 -16.48
N SER A 278 -26.17 -0.04 -16.84
CA SER A 278 -26.81 0.12 -18.16
C SER A 278 -25.86 0.52 -19.30
N LYS A 279 -24.62 0.95 -19.01
CA LYS A 279 -23.59 1.28 -20.03
C LYS A 279 -22.98 0.07 -20.76
N LYS A 280 -23.76 -0.98 -20.98
CA LYS A 280 -23.54 -2.05 -21.97
C LYS A 280 -24.80 -2.15 -22.84
N LEU A 281 -25.01 -1.14 -23.69
CA LEU A 281 -25.75 -1.23 -24.95
C LEU A 281 -24.90 -0.57 -26.03
#